data_AF-A0A9Q5ZBI0-F1
#
_entry.id   AF-A0A9Q5ZBI0-F1
#
_cell.length_a   1.000
_cell.length_b   1.000
_cell.length_c   1.000
_cell.angle_alpha   90.00
_cell.angle_beta   90.00
_cell.angle_gamma   90.00
#
_symmetry.space_group_name_H-M   'P 1'
#
loop_
_entity.id
_entity.type
_entity.pdbx_description
1 polymer ?
#
loop_
_entity_poly.entity_id
_entity_poly.type
_entity_poly.pdbx_seq_one_letter_code
_entity_poly.pdbx_strand_id
1 'polypeptide(L)'
;MYQLSDEEIYQEVGKIVASFDILECYECANAVMQWLVENGIQGKILRLKTRYRDEDYILSDRLLRQGIDDSITINGKHYGVFVRGKVFDNLSFEGMFREDWIKDFHCPSEQFEIKEFDF
;
A
#
# COMPACT_ATOMS: atom_id res chain seq x y z
N MET A 1 25.45 -7.00 -14.27
CA MET A 1 24.25 -6.23 -13.93
C MET A 1 24.45 -5.68 -12.54
N TYR A 2 24.33 -4.36 -12.36
CA TYR A 2 24.32 -3.77 -11.03
C TYR A 2 22.96 -4.02 -10.40
N GLN A 3 22.95 -4.59 -9.20
CA GLN A 3 21.73 -4.74 -8.42
C GLN A 3 21.50 -3.43 -7.68
N LEU A 4 20.30 -2.86 -7.82
CA LEU A 4 19.91 -1.66 -7.08
C LEU A 4 19.98 -1.93 -5.56
N SER A 5 20.50 -0.95 -4.82
CA SER A 5 20.43 -0.94 -3.36
C SER A 5 19.00 -0.74 -2.87
N ASP A 6 18.75 -1.06 -1.60
CA ASP A 6 17.42 -0.90 -1.01
C ASP A 6 16.97 0.57 -1.04
N GLU A 7 17.85 1.52 -0.73
CA GLU A 7 17.57 2.96 -0.85
C GLU A 7 17.20 3.39 -2.28
N GLU A 8 17.90 2.90 -3.31
CA GLU A 8 17.56 3.20 -4.71
C GLU A 8 16.18 2.63 -5.07
N ILE A 9 15.89 1.40 -4.65
CA ILE A 9 14.56 0.80 -4.85
C ILE A 9 13.48 1.64 -4.17
N TYR A 10 13.68 2.05 -2.92
CA TYR A 10 12.71 2.86 -2.18
C TYR A 10 12.48 4.23 -2.82
N GLN A 11 13.52 4.87 -3.32
CA GLN A 11 13.40 6.15 -4.02
C GLN A 11 12.59 6.02 -5.30
N GLU A 12 12.84 4.99 -6.11
CA GLU A 12 12.09 4.78 -7.36
C GLU A 12 10.63 4.40 -7.10
N VAL A 13 10.38 3.49 -6.15
CA VAL A 13 9.01 3.12 -5.75
C VAL A 13 8.27 4.34 -5.20
N GLY A 14 8.92 5.16 -4.38
CA GLY A 14 8.35 6.39 -3.85
C GLY A 14 7.92 7.39 -4.94
N LYS A 15 8.71 7.52 -6.02
CA LYS A 15 8.34 8.36 -7.19
C LYS A 15 7.10 7.84 -7.91
N ILE A 16 6.99 6.52 -8.07
CA ILE A 16 5.81 5.89 -8.69
C ILE A 16 4.58 6.17 -7.84
N VAL A 17 4.65 5.85 -6.55
CA VAL A 17 3.57 6.03 -5.57
C VAL A 17 3.08 7.48 -5.51
N ALA A 18 3.98 8.46 -5.55
CA ALA A 18 3.62 9.88 -5.47
C ALA A 18 2.78 10.40 -6.65
N SER A 19 2.57 9.58 -7.69
CA SER A 19 1.76 9.92 -8.86
C SER A 19 0.29 9.46 -8.75
N PHE A 20 -0.10 8.87 -7.62
CA PHE A 20 -1.44 8.32 -7.40
C PHE A 20 -2.16 9.05 -6.27
N ASP A 21 -3.45 9.33 -6.50
CA ASP A 21 -4.33 9.99 -5.54
C ASP A 21 -5.02 8.98 -4.61
N ILE A 22 -5.83 9.49 -3.68
CA ILE A 22 -6.74 8.67 -2.87
C ILE A 22 -7.69 7.90 -3.80
N LEU A 23 -8.06 6.67 -3.41
CA LEU A 23 -8.85 5.69 -4.18
C LEU A 23 -8.09 4.95 -5.30
N GLU A 24 -6.84 5.31 -5.61
CA GLU A 24 -6.05 4.68 -6.69
C GLU A 24 -5.04 3.63 -6.17
N CYS A 25 -5.29 3.04 -5.00
CA CYS A 25 -4.37 2.09 -4.38
C CYS A 25 -4.09 0.85 -5.25
N TYR A 26 -5.06 0.40 -6.04
CA TYR A 26 -4.92 -0.77 -6.90
C TYR A 26 -4.01 -0.48 -8.12
N GLU A 27 -4.24 0.65 -8.77
CA GLU A 27 -3.45 1.17 -9.89
C GLU A 27 -2.01 1.43 -9.42
N CYS A 28 -1.85 2.05 -8.26
CA CYS A 28 -0.56 2.26 -7.61
C CYS A 28 0.18 0.94 -7.37
N ALA A 29 -0.48 -0.05 -6.76
CA ALA A 29 0.14 -1.35 -6.48
C ALA A 29 0.57 -2.07 -7.77
N ASN A 30 -0.25 -1.99 -8.83
CA ASN A 30 0.09 -2.56 -10.13
C ASN A 30 1.30 -1.87 -10.78
N ALA A 31 1.37 -0.54 -10.74
CA ALA A 31 2.48 0.21 -11.32
C ALA A 31 3.81 -0.11 -10.61
N VAL A 32 3.78 -0.17 -9.27
CA VAL A 32 4.95 -0.58 -8.49
C VAL A 32 5.35 -2.02 -8.79
N MET A 33 4.38 -2.95 -8.82
CA MET A 33 4.64 -4.36 -9.17
C MET A 33 5.30 -4.47 -10.55
N GLN A 34 4.75 -3.80 -11.56
CA GLN A 34 5.30 -3.82 -12.93
C GLN A 34 6.75 -3.36 -12.96
N TRP A 35 7.05 -2.23 -12.32
CA TRP A 35 8.41 -1.71 -12.26
C TRP A 35 9.37 -2.67 -11.53
N LEU A 36 8.93 -3.29 -10.43
CA LEU A 36 9.75 -4.27 -9.69
C LEU A 36 10.04 -5.51 -10.56
N VAL A 37 9.03 -6.04 -11.26
CA VAL A 37 9.18 -7.19 -12.17
C VAL A 37 10.15 -6.88 -13.31
N GLU A 38 10.03 -5.70 -13.94
CA GLU A 38 10.91 -5.25 -15.02
C GLU A 38 12.38 -5.12 -14.57
N ASN A 39 12.60 -4.81 -13.29
CA ASN A 39 13.92 -4.71 -12.68
C ASN A 39 14.39 -6.00 -11.99
N GLY A 40 13.64 -7.10 -12.11
CA GLY A 40 13.99 -8.39 -11.50
C GLY A 40 14.00 -8.38 -9.97
N ILE A 41 13.19 -7.52 -9.35
CA ILE A 41 13.08 -7.36 -7.91
C ILE A 41 11.85 -8.11 -7.42
N GLN A 42 12.07 -9.08 -6.53
CA GLN A 42 10.99 -9.82 -5.88
C GLN A 42 10.23 -8.92 -4.89
N GLY A 43 8.91 -9.09 -4.86
CA GLY A 43 8.04 -8.40 -3.93
C GLY A 43 6.73 -9.15 -3.72
N LYS A 44 5.82 -8.55 -2.96
CA LYS A 44 4.48 -9.07 -2.76
C LYS A 44 3.45 -7.97 -2.82
N ILE A 45 2.29 -8.25 -3.41
CA ILE A 45 1.10 -7.42 -3.22
C ILE A 45 0.48 -7.84 -1.88
N LEU A 46 0.27 -6.86 -1.00
CA LEU A 46 -0.57 -6.98 0.18
C LEU A 46 -1.95 -6.43 -0.15
N ARG A 47 -2.99 -7.23 0.07
CA ARG A 47 -4.38 -6.77 0.01
C ARG A 47 -4.97 -6.84 1.41
N LEU A 48 -5.33 -5.67 1.93
CA LEU A 48 -6.12 -5.51 3.12
C LEU A 48 -7.58 -5.33 2.72
N LYS A 49 -8.47 -6.10 3.32
CA LYS A 49 -9.90 -6.05 3.06
C LYS A 49 -10.67 -6.04 4.37
N THR A 50 -11.69 -5.21 4.48
CA THR A 50 -12.66 -5.30 5.59
C THR A 50 -13.25 -6.72 5.68
N ARG A 51 -13.52 -7.17 6.90
CA ARG A 51 -14.02 -8.53 7.14
C ARG A 51 -15.46 -8.70 6.66
N TYR A 52 -16.29 -7.68 6.87
CA TYR A 52 -17.73 -7.73 6.57
C TYR A 52 -18.04 -7.09 5.21
N ARG A 53 -19.06 -7.60 4.53
CA ARG A 53 -19.35 -7.23 3.12
C ARG A 53 -19.98 -5.85 2.95
N ASP A 54 -20.51 -5.31 4.03
CA ASP A 54 -21.18 -4.01 4.14
C ASP A 54 -20.24 -2.91 4.66
N GLU A 55 -18.95 -3.23 4.84
CA GLU A 55 -17.92 -2.29 5.27
C GLU A 55 -17.05 -1.89 4.08
N ASP A 56 -17.48 -0.88 3.33
CA ASP A 56 -16.73 -0.39 2.17
C ASP A 56 -15.74 0.74 2.48
N TYR A 57 -15.84 1.29 3.70
CA TYR A 57 -15.13 2.46 4.17
C TYR A 57 -13.88 2.06 4.98
N ILE A 58 -12.75 2.65 4.63
CA ILE A 58 -11.50 2.54 5.38
C ILE A 58 -10.95 3.94 5.63
N LEU A 59 -10.48 4.18 6.85
CA LEU A 59 -9.71 5.35 7.28
C LEU A 59 -8.24 5.02 7.45
N SER A 60 -7.40 6.05 7.45
CA SER A 60 -5.96 5.95 7.60
C SER A 60 -5.46 6.95 8.66
N ASP A 61 -4.76 6.44 9.67
CA ASP A 61 -4.25 7.22 10.81
C ASP A 61 -3.29 8.33 10.39
N ARG A 62 -2.47 8.09 9.36
CA ARG A 62 -1.61 9.13 8.76
C ARG A 62 -2.41 10.26 8.09
N LEU A 63 -3.55 9.97 7.47
CA LEU A 63 -4.41 10.99 6.86
C LEU A 63 -5.20 11.74 7.93
N LEU A 64 -5.71 11.04 8.94
CA LEU A 64 -6.39 11.65 10.09
C LEU A 64 -5.48 12.65 10.81
N ARG A 65 -4.19 12.33 10.98
CA ARG A 65 -3.19 13.24 11.54
C ARG A 65 -2.94 14.49 10.70
N GLN A 66 -3.27 14.45 9.41
CA GLN A 66 -3.23 15.61 8.49
C GLN A 66 -4.56 16.35 8.42
N GLY A 67 -5.57 15.93 9.18
CA GLY A 67 -6.91 16.51 9.17
C GLY A 67 -7.79 16.05 8.01
N ILE A 68 -7.44 14.93 7.36
CA ILE A 68 -8.21 14.30 6.28
C ILE A 68 -8.94 13.08 6.85
N ASP A 69 -10.27 13.15 6.93
CA ASP A 69 -11.17 12.09 7.43
C ASP A 69 -12.00 11.42 6.33
N ASP A 70 -11.63 11.65 5.07
CA ASP A 70 -12.20 10.98 3.90
C ASP A 70 -11.86 9.49 3.86
N SER A 71 -12.76 8.71 3.25
CA SER A 71 -12.47 7.30 2.99
C SER A 71 -11.36 7.13 1.97
N ILE A 72 -10.46 6.20 2.23
CA ILE A 72 -9.44 5.78 1.26
C ILE A 72 -9.93 4.67 0.32
N THR A 73 -11.16 4.18 0.51
CA THR A 73 -11.77 3.13 -0.30
C THR A 73 -13.25 3.37 -0.55
N ILE A 74 -13.77 2.76 -1.62
CA ILE A 74 -15.22 2.70 -1.92
C ILE A 74 -15.74 1.26 -1.98
N ASN A 75 -14.90 0.28 -1.65
CA ASN A 75 -15.17 -1.15 -1.81
C ASN A 75 -14.54 -2.02 -0.72
N GLY A 76 -14.08 -1.38 0.36
CA GLY A 76 -13.47 -2.02 1.53
C GLY A 76 -12.13 -2.73 1.26
N LYS A 77 -11.42 -2.38 0.18
CA LYS A 77 -10.14 -2.98 -0.19
C LYS A 77 -9.06 -1.93 -0.38
N HIS A 78 -7.94 -2.12 0.31
CA HIS A 78 -6.74 -1.31 0.16
C HIS A 78 -5.55 -2.21 -0.22
N TYR A 79 -4.67 -1.67 -1.06
CA TYR A 79 -3.53 -2.42 -1.60
C TYR A 79 -2.21 -1.72 -1.28
N GLY A 80 -1.20 -2.50 -0.97
CA GLY A 80 0.18 -2.06 -0.84
C GLY A 80 1.15 -3.07 -1.45
N VAL A 81 2.39 -2.66 -1.68
CA VAL A 81 3.47 -3.51 -2.21
C VAL A 81 4.56 -3.64 -1.16
N PHE A 82 4.81 -4.87 -0.72
CA PHE A 82 5.90 -5.21 0.17
C PHE A 82 7.18 -5.50 -0.64
N VAL A 83 8.22 -4.73 -0.40
CA VAL A 83 9.53 -4.88 -1.04
C VAL A 83 10.63 -4.53 -0.03
N ARG A 84 11.63 -5.41 0.09
CA ARG A 84 12.82 -5.23 0.96
C ARG A 84 12.54 -4.89 2.44
N GLY A 85 11.36 -5.23 2.96
CA GLY A 85 10.99 -4.97 4.37
C GLY A 85 10.08 -3.77 4.58
N LYS A 86 9.77 -3.01 3.52
CA LYS A 86 8.82 -1.89 3.55
C LYS A 86 7.58 -2.20 2.73
N VAL A 87 6.46 -1.60 3.12
CA VAL A 87 5.21 -1.55 2.37
C VAL A 87 5.03 -0.14 1.81
N PHE A 88 4.76 -0.06 0.52
CA PHE A 88 4.42 1.17 -0.19
C PHE A 88 2.97 1.09 -0.67
N ASP A 89 2.22 2.18 -0.52
CA ASP A 89 0.89 2.36 -1.08
C ASP A 89 0.72 3.81 -1.53
N ASN A 90 -0.38 4.16 -2.18
CA ASN A 90 -0.68 5.50 -2.68
C ASN A 90 -0.69 6.62 -1.61
N LEU A 91 -0.47 6.30 -0.33
CA LEU A 91 -0.44 7.26 0.76
C LEU A 91 0.93 7.29 1.48
N SER A 92 1.89 6.43 1.10
CA SER A 92 3.21 6.31 1.73
C SER A 92 4.34 6.25 0.70
N PHE A 93 4.87 7.43 0.35
CA PHE A 93 5.98 7.57 -0.60
C PHE A 93 7.35 7.16 -0.02
N GLU A 94 7.54 7.21 1.30
CA GLU A 94 8.79 6.75 1.95
C GLU A 94 8.78 5.24 2.29
N GLY A 95 7.60 4.62 2.14
CA GLY A 95 7.27 3.30 2.64
C GLY A 95 7.29 3.22 4.17
N MET A 96 6.66 2.19 4.71
CA MET A 96 6.62 1.94 6.15
C MET A 96 6.79 0.46 6.47
N PHE A 97 7.11 0.12 7.72
CA PHE A 97 7.18 -1.28 8.11
C PHE A 97 5.80 -1.94 8.01
N ARG A 98 5.78 -3.23 7.70
CA ARG A 98 4.54 -3.99 7.50
C ARG A 98 3.62 -3.92 8.70
N GLU A 99 4.16 -4.01 9.91
CA GLU A 99 3.39 -3.96 11.15
C GLU A 99 2.75 -2.59 11.38
N ASP A 100 3.42 -1.51 10.96
CA ASP A 100 2.89 -0.15 11.05
C ASP A 100 1.82 0.08 9.97
N TRP A 101 2.04 -0.45 8.76
CA TRP A 101 1.06 -0.42 7.68
C TRP A 101 -0.26 -1.10 8.09
N ILE A 102 -0.18 -2.27 8.70
CA ILE A 102 -1.37 -3.02 9.15
C ILE A 102 -2.16 -2.25 10.21
N LYS A 103 -1.48 -1.50 11.07
CA LYS A 103 -2.11 -0.75 12.18
C LYS A 103 -2.66 0.61 11.76
N ASP A 104 -2.28 1.11 10.59
CA ASP A 104 -2.67 2.45 10.14
C ASP A 104 -4.15 2.52 9.71
N PHE A 105 -4.81 1.40 9.44
CA PHE A 105 -6.14 1.38 8.86
C PHE A 105 -7.25 1.10 9.87
N HIS A 106 -8.36 1.83 9.72
CA HIS A 106 -9.54 1.70 10.55
C HIS A 106 -10.79 1.45 9.72
N CYS A 107 -11.67 0.60 10.23
CA CYS A 107 -13.00 0.33 9.67
C CYS A 107 -13.99 0.15 10.83
N PRO A 108 -15.31 0.18 10.61
CA PRO A 108 -16.29 0.12 11.70
C PRO A 108 -16.12 -1.07 12.68
N SER A 109 -15.72 -2.24 12.17
CA SER A 109 -15.49 -3.42 12.99
C SER A 109 -14.06 -3.57 13.54
N GLU A 110 -13.11 -2.71 13.11
CA GLU A 110 -11.66 -2.85 13.36
C GLU A 110 -11.12 -4.23 12.96
N GLN A 111 -11.74 -4.89 11.97
CA GLN A 111 -11.39 -6.24 11.54
C GLN A 111 -11.09 -6.29 10.05
N PHE A 112 -9.89 -6.78 9.75
CA PHE A 112 -9.39 -6.91 8.39
C PHE A 112 -8.94 -8.34 8.08
N GLU A 113 -9.15 -8.75 6.84
CA GLU A 113 -8.49 -9.89 6.21
C GLU A 113 -7.32 -9.38 5.37
N ILE A 114 -6.12 -9.90 5.64
CA ILE A 114 -4.93 -9.59 4.85
C ILE A 114 -4.56 -10.81 4.01
N LYS A 115 -4.31 -10.59 2.72
CA LYS A 115 -3.77 -11.60 1.80
C LYS A 115 -2.51 -11.08 1.13
N GLU A 116 -1.58 -11.99 0.88
CA GLU A 116 -0.33 -11.71 0.18
C GLU A 116 -0.29 -12.47 -1.14
N PHE A 117 0.25 -11.83 -2.18
CA PHE A 117 0.43 -12.42 -3.50
C PHE A 117 1.87 -12.15 -3.95
N ASP A 118 2.68 -13.20 -4.05
CA ASP A 118 4.03 -13.11 -4.59
C ASP A 118 4.00 -12.86 -6.10
N PHE A 119 5.02 -12.18 -6.62
CA PHE A 119 5.24 -11.93 -8.05
C PHE A 119 6.72 -11.94 -8.41
#